data_AF-A0A2D7XBB4-F1
#
_entry.id   AF-A0A2D7XBB4-F1
#
_cell.length_a   1.000
_cell.length_b   1.000
_cell.length_c   1.000
_cell.angle_alpha   90.00
_cell.angle_beta   90.00
_cell.angle_gamma   90.00
#
_symmetry.space_group_name_H-M   'P 1'
#
loop_
_entity.id
_entity.type
_entity.pdbx_description
1 polymer ?
#
loop_
_entity_poly.entity_id
_entity_poly.type
_entity_poly.pdbx_seq_one_letter_code
_entity_poly.pdbx_strand_id
1 'polypeptide(L)'
;MGHSDIQSIMITADANAADDDSVLEAARPNTTATLDGADTSGGVATFTGAQLINVTTTGTGDNGKTVTLTGTDVNGDTQTEVITLTGSATGHSSTKFFRTVTGAELSAQPAANIKIGHLATTVKDVIFAGRARIKGVLIVNSATAGTMDFVAGSVTGTSQLKLRSIADDETSRDITIPEHGILFEGGAFLSYTSATFAFMTVFYA
;
A
#
# COMPACT_ATOMS: atom_id res chain seq x y z
N MET A 1 -18.15 -34.39 -13.99
CA MET A 1 -18.39 -33.58 -12.78
C MET A 1 -17.70 -32.25 -13.02
N GLY A 2 -18.42 -31.13 -12.93
CA GLY A 2 -17.80 -29.81 -13.06
C GLY A 2 -16.91 -29.59 -11.84
N HIS A 3 -15.62 -29.37 -12.06
CA HIS A 3 -14.71 -29.01 -10.97
C HIS A 3 -15.08 -27.60 -10.47
N SER A 4 -15.04 -27.40 -9.15
CA SER A 4 -15.12 -26.05 -8.58
C SER A 4 -13.90 -25.26 -9.04
N ASP A 5 -14.13 -24.03 -9.53
CA ASP A 5 -13.11 -23.06 -9.93
C ASP A 5 -12.81 -22.03 -8.82
N ILE A 6 -13.40 -22.20 -7.63
CA ILE A 6 -13.20 -21.32 -6.49
C ILE A 6 -11.75 -21.39 -5.98
N GLN A 7 -11.12 -20.22 -5.90
CA GLN A 7 -9.83 -19.96 -5.26
C GLN A 7 -10.02 -19.09 -4.01
N SER A 8 -9.00 -19.03 -3.16
CA SER A 8 -8.99 -18.17 -1.98
C SER A 8 -7.67 -17.45 -1.82
N ILE A 9 -7.70 -16.22 -1.31
CA ILE A 9 -6.52 -15.49 -0.87
C ILE A 9 -6.75 -14.95 0.54
N MET A 10 -5.73 -15.09 1.39
CA MET A 10 -5.69 -14.47 2.70
C MET A 10 -4.94 -13.14 2.59
N ILE A 11 -5.58 -12.07 3.01
CA ILE A 11 -4.98 -10.73 3.09
C ILE A 11 -4.84 -10.40 4.57
N THR A 12 -3.62 -10.09 5.01
CA THR A 12 -3.37 -9.55 6.35
C THR A 12 -3.35 -8.04 6.26
N ALA A 13 -4.02 -7.35 7.19
CA ALA A 13 -3.94 -5.90 7.17
C ALA A 13 -2.52 -5.45 7.45
N ASP A 14 -2.10 -4.40 6.75
CA ASP A 14 -0.93 -3.65 7.18
C ASP A 14 -1.31 -2.97 8.49
N ALA A 15 -0.53 -3.20 9.54
CA ALA A 15 -0.76 -2.66 10.88
C ALA A 15 0.30 -1.63 11.28
N ASN A 16 1.21 -1.29 10.37
CA ASN A 16 2.23 -0.29 10.62
C ASN A 16 1.56 1.09 10.70
N ALA A 17 1.91 1.84 11.74
CA ALA A 17 1.53 3.24 11.85
C ALA A 17 2.34 4.07 10.86
N ALA A 18 1.84 5.26 10.51
CA ALA A 18 2.60 6.18 9.68
C ALA A 18 3.99 6.45 10.29
N ASP A 19 5.01 6.33 9.47
CA ASP A 19 6.41 6.37 9.89
C ASP A 19 7.18 7.18 8.84
N ASP A 20 7.78 8.29 9.26
CA ASP A 20 8.47 9.24 8.38
C ASP A 20 9.88 8.79 7.95
N ASP A 21 10.45 7.77 8.60
CA ASP A 21 11.77 7.21 8.31
C ASP A 21 11.81 5.69 8.08
N SER A 22 10.66 5.03 7.97
CA SER A 22 10.56 3.59 7.65
C SER A 22 11.38 3.11 6.43
N VAL A 23 11.63 3.95 5.42
CA VAL A 23 12.39 3.59 4.21
C VAL A 23 13.83 4.09 4.25
N LEU A 24 14.02 5.34 4.67
CA LEU A 24 15.31 6.01 4.75
C LEU A 24 15.31 6.86 6.01
N GLU A 25 16.27 6.63 6.89
CA GLU A 25 16.51 7.50 8.04
C GLU A 25 16.99 8.90 7.59
N ALA A 26 17.36 9.76 8.54
CA ALA A 26 17.79 11.11 8.20
C ALA A 26 19.14 11.12 7.45
N ALA A 27 19.11 11.28 6.12
CA ALA A 27 20.29 11.23 5.27
C ALA A 27 20.41 12.43 4.31
N ARG A 28 21.63 12.76 3.86
CA ARG A 28 21.88 13.84 2.88
C ARG A 28 22.72 13.38 1.68
N PRO A 29 22.23 12.38 0.91
CA PRO A 29 23.00 11.78 -0.17
C PRO A 29 23.24 12.77 -1.30
N ASN A 30 24.36 12.61 -2.03
CA ASN A 30 24.68 13.46 -3.17
C ASN A 30 23.92 13.04 -4.44
N THR A 31 23.67 11.74 -4.59
CA THR A 31 22.90 11.14 -5.70
C THR A 31 22.04 10.01 -5.16
N THR A 32 22.63 8.86 -4.81
CA THR A 32 21.90 7.68 -4.37
C THR A 32 21.80 7.65 -2.85
N ALA A 33 20.59 7.44 -2.32
CA ALA A 33 20.41 7.15 -0.90
C ALA A 33 20.71 5.67 -0.61
N THR A 34 21.37 5.41 0.52
CA THR A 34 21.42 4.05 1.09
C THR A 34 20.19 3.87 1.95
N LEU A 35 19.29 2.96 1.58
CA LEU A 35 18.08 2.70 2.36
C LEU A 35 18.46 1.97 3.66
N ASP A 36 18.05 2.54 4.79
CA ASP A 36 18.41 2.10 6.15
C ASP A 36 17.28 2.28 7.16
N GLY A 37 16.05 2.60 6.71
CA GLY A 37 14.89 2.75 7.57
C GLY A 37 14.39 1.45 8.21
N ALA A 38 13.47 1.55 9.17
CA ALA A 38 12.98 0.43 9.96
C ALA A 38 12.35 -0.72 9.16
N ASP A 39 11.69 -0.42 8.03
CA ASP A 39 11.09 -1.42 7.13
C ASP A 39 12.09 -1.92 6.07
N THR A 40 13.35 -1.46 6.13
CA THR A 40 14.41 -1.80 5.17
C THR A 40 15.29 -2.94 5.65
N SER A 41 15.42 -3.97 4.82
CA SER A 41 16.38 -5.05 5.01
C SER A 41 17.06 -5.39 3.69
N GLY A 42 18.39 -5.52 3.71
CA GLY A 42 19.17 -5.81 2.50
C GLY A 42 19.05 -4.73 1.41
N GLY A 43 18.74 -3.48 1.78
CA GLY A 43 18.55 -2.38 0.84
C GLY A 43 17.17 -2.33 0.18
N VAL A 44 16.19 -3.09 0.69
CA VAL A 44 14.81 -3.07 0.20
C VAL A 44 13.86 -2.80 1.36
N ALA A 45 13.08 -1.72 1.27
CA ALA A 45 11.94 -1.49 2.14
C ALA A 45 10.75 -2.32 1.66
N THR A 46 10.11 -3.07 2.55
CA THR A 46 8.99 -3.97 2.20
C THR A 46 7.79 -3.71 3.11
N PHE A 47 6.62 -3.52 2.51
CA PHE A 47 5.37 -3.29 3.23
C PHE A 47 4.42 -4.49 3.13
N THR A 48 3.55 -4.67 4.13
CA THR A 48 2.54 -5.75 4.10
C THR A 48 1.53 -5.47 3.00
N GLY A 49 0.96 -4.26 3.00
CA GLY A 49 0.15 -3.74 1.89
C GLY A 49 0.90 -2.63 1.16
N ALA A 50 0.57 -2.37 -0.10
CA ALA A 50 1.22 -1.28 -0.83
C ALA A 50 0.79 0.09 -0.27
N GLN A 51 1.76 0.98 -0.02
CA GLN A 51 1.59 2.25 0.67
C GLN A 51 1.97 3.44 -0.23
N LEU A 52 1.45 4.63 0.10
CA LEU A 52 2.04 5.88 -0.39
C LEU A 52 3.33 6.18 0.39
N ILE A 53 4.34 6.66 -0.33
CA ILE A 53 5.64 7.05 0.21
C ILE A 53 5.70 8.56 0.34
N ASN A 54 6.32 9.06 1.39
CA ASN A 54 6.46 10.47 1.68
C ASN A 54 7.93 10.82 1.90
N VAL A 55 8.37 11.93 1.33
CA VAL A 55 9.69 12.51 1.59
C VAL A 55 9.54 13.75 2.47
N THR A 56 10.32 13.84 3.54
CA THR A 56 10.36 15.03 4.41
C THR A 56 11.74 15.69 4.34
N THR A 57 11.78 17.02 4.48
CA THR A 57 13.03 17.79 4.59
C THR A 57 12.76 19.12 5.28
N THR A 58 13.75 19.62 6.02
CA THR A 58 13.75 20.99 6.56
C THR A 58 14.53 21.97 5.66
N GLY A 59 15.03 21.52 4.51
CA GLY A 59 15.87 22.29 3.62
C GLY A 59 15.05 23.24 2.74
N THR A 60 15.09 24.53 3.04
CA THR A 60 14.43 25.56 2.18
C THR A 60 15.03 25.61 0.77
N GLY A 61 16.31 25.26 0.62
CA GLY A 61 17.01 25.16 -0.66
C GLY A 61 16.70 23.90 -1.47
N ASP A 62 15.78 23.05 -1.01
CA ASP A 62 15.40 21.82 -1.71
C ASP A 62 14.32 22.02 -2.76
N ASN A 63 13.75 23.22 -2.86
CA ASN A 63 12.71 23.52 -3.85
C ASN A 63 13.20 23.22 -5.28
N GLY A 64 12.46 22.37 -5.99
CA GLY A 64 12.76 21.92 -7.35
C GLY A 64 13.76 20.77 -7.46
N LYS A 65 14.36 20.31 -6.35
CA LYS A 65 15.09 19.03 -6.33
C LYS A 65 14.08 17.88 -6.39
N THR A 66 14.50 16.73 -6.91
CA THR A 66 13.63 15.55 -6.97
C THR A 66 14.24 14.35 -6.28
N VAL A 67 13.35 13.48 -5.79
CA VAL A 67 13.67 12.12 -5.33
C VAL A 67 12.95 11.16 -6.27
N THR A 68 13.70 10.32 -6.98
CA THR A 68 13.17 9.28 -7.86
C THR A 68 13.15 7.97 -7.08
N LEU A 69 11.96 7.50 -6.75
CA LEU A 69 11.73 6.22 -6.12
C LEU A 69 11.67 5.12 -7.18
N THR A 70 12.29 3.98 -6.89
CA THR A 70 12.16 2.73 -7.64
C THR A 70 11.72 1.63 -6.70
N GLY A 71 10.87 0.72 -7.18
CA GLY A 71 10.40 -0.42 -6.41
C GLY A 71 9.33 -1.21 -7.16
N THR A 72 8.41 -1.84 -6.45
CA THR A 72 7.30 -2.59 -7.04
C THR A 72 5.94 -2.04 -6.65
N ASP A 73 4.96 -2.19 -7.52
CA ASP A 73 3.56 -1.87 -7.26
C ASP A 73 2.86 -2.98 -6.44
N VAL A 74 1.52 -2.91 -6.31
CA VAL A 74 0.72 -3.91 -5.60
C VAL A 74 0.75 -5.31 -6.25
N ASN A 75 0.98 -5.39 -7.57
CA ASN A 75 1.02 -6.64 -8.33
C ASN A 75 2.41 -7.27 -8.30
N GLY A 76 3.41 -6.55 -7.80
CA GLY A 76 4.81 -6.94 -7.84
C GLY A 76 5.53 -6.47 -9.11
N ASP A 77 4.88 -5.67 -9.96
CA ASP A 77 5.47 -5.13 -11.16
C ASP A 77 6.39 -3.95 -10.81
N THR A 78 7.56 -3.89 -11.46
CA THR A 78 8.52 -2.81 -11.23
C THR A 78 7.95 -1.46 -11.66
N GLN A 79 8.12 -0.44 -10.83
CA GLN A 79 7.70 0.92 -11.13
C GLN A 79 8.68 1.97 -10.61
N THR A 80 8.56 3.17 -11.16
CA THR A 80 9.28 4.36 -10.71
C THR A 80 8.34 5.55 -10.54
N GLU A 81 8.69 6.46 -9.64
CA GLU A 81 8.01 7.75 -9.48
C GLU A 81 9.02 8.85 -9.11
N VAL A 82 8.86 10.02 -9.70
CA VAL A 82 9.66 11.21 -9.39
C VAL A 82 8.84 12.12 -8.49
N ILE A 83 9.32 12.36 -7.28
CA ILE A 83 8.72 13.28 -6.31
C ILE A 83 9.51 14.59 -6.36
N THR A 84 8.83 15.70 -6.66
CA THR A 84 9.43 17.04 -6.63
C THR A 84 9.29 17.65 -5.26
N LEU A 85 10.41 18.06 -4.66
CA LEU A 85 10.44 18.76 -3.38
C LEU A 85 10.04 20.22 -3.57
N THR A 86 9.24 20.75 -2.65
CA THR A 86 8.76 22.15 -2.66
C THR A 86 9.54 23.04 -1.69
N GLY A 87 10.67 22.54 -1.18
CA GLY A 87 11.48 23.17 -0.15
C GLY A 87 11.25 22.50 1.20
N SER A 88 11.33 23.27 2.29
CA SER A 88 11.11 22.75 3.64
C SER A 88 9.65 22.38 3.81
N ALA A 89 9.36 21.08 3.89
CA ALA A 89 8.02 20.58 4.18
C ALA A 89 8.07 19.18 4.82
N THR A 90 7.03 18.91 5.60
CA THR A 90 6.79 17.60 6.23
C THR A 90 6.07 16.61 5.31
N GLY A 91 5.80 16.99 4.05
CA GLY A 91 5.01 16.18 3.14
C GLY A 91 5.32 16.44 1.67
N HIS A 92 5.93 15.45 1.02
CA HIS A 92 6.05 15.32 -0.43
C HIS A 92 5.67 13.89 -0.79
N SER A 93 4.36 13.66 -0.93
CA SER A 93 3.81 12.32 -1.12
C SER A 93 3.92 11.84 -2.56
N SER A 94 4.15 10.55 -2.71
CA SER A 94 3.94 9.81 -3.94
C SER A 94 2.45 9.79 -4.30
N THR A 95 2.17 9.49 -5.57
CA THR A 95 0.84 9.24 -6.10
C THR A 95 0.63 7.76 -6.42
N LYS A 96 1.72 7.02 -6.68
CA LYS A 96 1.72 5.56 -6.82
C LYS A 96 1.89 4.90 -5.46
N PHE A 97 1.27 3.74 -5.32
CA PHE A 97 1.42 2.87 -4.17
C PHE A 97 2.58 1.91 -4.41
N PHE A 98 3.49 1.78 -3.45
CA PHE A 98 4.65 0.90 -3.49
C PHE A 98 4.47 -0.25 -2.52
N ARG A 99 4.62 -1.50 -2.99
CA ARG A 99 4.78 -2.68 -2.12
C ARG A 99 6.22 -2.81 -1.62
N THR A 100 7.16 -2.41 -2.46
CA THR A 100 8.58 -2.30 -2.08
C THR A 100 9.16 -1.00 -2.57
N VAL A 101 10.18 -0.50 -1.86
CA VAL A 101 11.08 0.56 -2.35
C VAL A 101 12.49 -0.01 -2.35
N THR A 102 13.11 -0.05 -3.53
CA THR A 102 14.44 -0.64 -3.76
C THR A 102 15.50 0.41 -4.07
N GLY A 103 15.09 1.68 -4.22
CA GLY A 103 16.03 2.77 -4.47
C GLY A 103 15.40 4.15 -4.36
N ALA A 104 16.20 5.11 -3.95
CA ALA A 104 15.88 6.53 -3.94
C ALA A 104 17.05 7.33 -4.50
N GLU A 105 16.84 7.95 -5.66
CA GLU A 105 17.85 8.74 -6.39
C GLU A 105 17.51 10.22 -6.34
N LEU A 106 18.47 11.05 -5.96
CA LEU A 106 18.31 12.48 -5.79
C LEU A 106 18.89 13.22 -7.00
N SER A 107 18.16 14.22 -7.48
CA SER A 107 18.65 15.05 -8.60
C SER A 107 19.86 15.92 -8.25
N ALA A 108 20.05 16.20 -6.96
CA ALA A 108 21.18 16.93 -6.40
C ALA A 108 21.20 16.72 -4.87
N GLN A 109 22.36 16.93 -4.24
CA GLN A 109 22.45 16.89 -2.78
C GLN A 109 21.40 17.82 -2.12
N PRO A 110 20.60 17.33 -1.16
CA PRO A 110 19.69 18.17 -0.40
C PRO A 110 20.43 19.20 0.46
N ALA A 111 19.77 20.31 0.75
CA ALA A 111 20.25 21.34 1.64
C ALA A 111 20.25 20.89 3.10
N ALA A 112 19.26 20.08 3.50
CA ALA A 112 19.16 19.44 4.82
C ALA A 112 18.97 17.92 4.68
N ASN A 113 19.01 17.18 5.79
CA ASN A 113 18.70 15.75 5.71
C ASN A 113 17.27 15.55 5.21
N ILE A 114 17.09 14.57 4.33
CA ILE A 114 15.79 14.04 3.96
C ILE A 114 15.49 12.80 4.81
N LYS A 115 14.21 12.52 5.04
CA LYS A 115 13.74 11.19 5.47
C LYS A 115 12.72 10.68 4.46
N ILE A 116 12.59 9.36 4.34
CA ILE A 116 11.60 8.72 3.48
C ILE A 116 10.86 7.67 4.30
N GLY A 117 9.53 7.70 4.22
CA GLY A 117 8.70 6.73 4.92
C GLY A 117 7.29 6.63 4.35
N HIS A 118 6.40 5.88 5.00
CA HIS A 118 5.05 5.60 4.50
C HIS A 118 3.96 6.30 5.32
N LEU A 119 2.82 6.58 4.68
CA LEU A 119 1.76 7.40 5.29
C LEU A 119 0.70 6.62 6.09
N ALA A 120 0.56 5.30 5.91
CA ALA A 120 -0.43 4.42 6.55
C ALA A 120 -1.93 4.84 6.41
N THR A 121 -2.24 5.94 5.70
CA THR A 121 -3.60 6.48 5.56
C THR A 121 -4.45 5.69 4.56
N THR A 122 -3.82 5.19 3.50
CA THR A 122 -4.44 4.34 2.49
C THR A 122 -3.47 3.23 2.12
N VAL A 123 -3.97 2.00 2.21
CA VAL A 123 -3.23 0.77 1.93
C VAL A 123 -3.93 0.03 0.80
N LYS A 124 -3.15 -0.54 -0.11
CA LYS A 124 -3.65 -1.29 -1.27
C LYS A 124 -3.17 -2.73 -1.25
N ASP A 125 -4.05 -3.65 -1.61
CA ASP A 125 -3.69 -5.04 -1.86
C ASP A 125 -4.35 -5.56 -3.13
N VAL A 126 -3.87 -6.70 -3.62
CA VAL A 126 -4.39 -7.40 -4.79
C VAL A 126 -5.02 -8.71 -4.37
N ILE A 127 -6.26 -8.94 -4.81
CA ILE A 127 -6.94 -10.23 -4.63
C ILE A 127 -6.60 -11.13 -5.81
N PHE A 128 -6.80 -10.59 -7.02
CA PHE A 128 -6.43 -11.22 -8.28
C PHE A 128 -6.33 -10.16 -9.37
N ALA A 129 -5.22 -10.10 -10.09
CA ALA A 129 -5.01 -9.10 -11.15
C ALA A 129 -5.83 -9.38 -12.42
N GLY A 130 -6.30 -10.61 -12.59
CA GLY A 130 -7.17 -11.00 -13.71
C GLY A 130 -8.64 -10.76 -13.44
N ARG A 131 -9.47 -11.01 -14.45
CA ARG A 131 -10.92 -11.01 -14.31
C ARG A 131 -11.34 -12.00 -13.21
N ALA A 132 -12.12 -11.55 -12.23
CA ALA A 132 -12.61 -12.38 -11.13
C ALA A 132 -14.06 -12.06 -10.75
N ARG A 133 -14.68 -12.99 -10.02
CA ARG A 133 -15.91 -12.79 -9.27
C ARG A 133 -15.65 -13.11 -7.80
N ILE A 134 -15.92 -12.17 -6.92
CA ILE A 134 -15.87 -12.44 -5.47
C ILE A 134 -17.12 -13.22 -5.07
N LYS A 135 -16.92 -14.31 -4.33
CA LYS A 135 -17.94 -15.32 -3.97
C LYS A 135 -18.21 -15.39 -2.46
N GLY A 136 -17.32 -14.86 -1.64
CA GLY A 136 -17.50 -14.75 -0.20
C GLY A 136 -16.31 -14.05 0.43
N VAL A 137 -16.52 -13.49 1.63
CA VAL A 137 -15.45 -12.85 2.40
C VAL A 137 -15.62 -13.22 3.87
N LEU A 138 -14.57 -13.79 4.47
CA LEU A 138 -14.43 -13.93 5.91
C LEU A 138 -13.49 -12.84 6.41
N ILE A 139 -13.91 -12.05 7.39
CA ILE A 139 -13.11 -10.97 8.01
C ILE A 139 -12.90 -11.33 9.47
N VAL A 140 -11.65 -11.32 9.93
CA VAL A 140 -11.33 -11.25 11.35
C VAL A 140 -11.06 -9.80 11.70
N ASN A 141 -11.84 -9.29 12.64
CA ASN A 141 -11.83 -7.89 13.02
C ASN A 141 -10.57 -7.56 13.83
N SER A 142 -10.33 -6.27 14.00
CA SER A 142 -9.28 -5.73 14.85
C SER A 142 -9.90 -4.82 15.89
N ALA A 143 -9.13 -4.39 16.88
CA ALA A 143 -9.56 -3.40 17.86
C ALA A 143 -9.97 -2.04 17.24
N THR A 144 -9.61 -1.79 15.97
CA THR A 144 -10.05 -0.63 15.18
C THR A 144 -10.96 -1.04 14.04
N ALA A 145 -12.12 -0.37 13.91
CA ALA A 145 -13.03 -0.57 12.77
C ALA A 145 -12.69 0.35 11.60
N GLY A 146 -12.82 -0.17 10.38
CA GLY A 146 -12.67 0.60 9.16
C GLY A 146 -13.37 -0.03 7.97
N THR A 147 -13.23 0.63 6.82
CA THR A 147 -13.87 0.22 5.58
C THR A 147 -12.86 -0.48 4.68
N MET A 148 -13.25 -1.65 4.19
CA MET A 148 -12.57 -2.43 3.16
C MET A 148 -13.32 -2.19 1.85
N ASP A 149 -12.68 -1.48 0.93
CA ASP A 149 -13.23 -1.13 -0.37
C ASP A 149 -12.62 -2.03 -1.45
N PHE A 150 -13.46 -2.88 -2.04
CA PHE A 150 -13.09 -3.77 -3.13
C PHE A 150 -13.25 -3.01 -4.44
N VAL A 151 -12.15 -2.79 -5.13
CA VAL A 151 -12.06 -1.95 -6.33
C VAL A 151 -11.68 -2.77 -7.56
N ALA A 152 -12.31 -2.45 -8.70
CA ALA A 152 -12.10 -3.13 -9.97
C ALA A 152 -11.17 -2.37 -10.91
N GLY A 153 -10.35 -3.10 -11.67
CA GLY A 153 -9.51 -2.55 -12.74
C GLY A 153 -8.10 -2.15 -12.29
N SER A 154 -7.98 -1.49 -11.14
CA SER A 154 -6.69 -1.13 -10.53
C SER A 154 -6.87 -0.71 -9.06
N VAL A 155 -5.76 -0.44 -8.36
CA VAL A 155 -5.76 0.11 -7.00
C VAL A 155 -6.46 1.48 -6.85
N THR A 156 -6.64 2.21 -7.96
CA THR A 156 -7.38 3.48 -8.03
C THR A 156 -8.64 3.36 -8.90
N GLY A 157 -9.07 2.13 -9.19
CA GLY A 157 -10.21 1.84 -10.03
C GLY A 157 -11.56 2.07 -9.33
N THR A 158 -12.61 1.46 -9.85
CA THR A 158 -13.98 1.71 -9.39
C THR A 158 -14.37 0.81 -8.24
N SER A 159 -14.88 1.39 -7.15
CA SER A 159 -15.47 0.65 -6.02
C SER A 159 -16.65 -0.21 -6.47
N GLN A 160 -16.61 -1.50 -6.15
CA GLN A 160 -17.67 -2.47 -6.45
C GLN A 160 -18.37 -2.98 -5.19
N LEU A 161 -17.65 -3.09 -4.07
CA LEU A 161 -18.19 -3.54 -2.80
C LEU A 161 -17.45 -2.83 -1.66
N LYS A 162 -18.21 -2.32 -0.69
CA LYS A 162 -17.64 -1.84 0.57
C LYS A 162 -18.13 -2.69 1.72
N LEU A 163 -17.19 -3.23 2.48
CA LEU A 163 -17.45 -3.93 3.73
C LEU A 163 -16.84 -3.10 4.86
N ARG A 164 -17.39 -3.22 6.07
CA ARG A 164 -16.87 -2.54 7.25
C ARG A 164 -16.51 -3.56 8.31
N SER A 165 -15.40 -3.41 9.01
CA SER A 165 -15.05 -4.26 10.16
C SER A 165 -15.73 -3.73 11.45
N ILE A 166 -15.64 -4.52 12.50
CA ILE A 166 -16.08 -4.16 13.86
C ILE A 166 -14.82 -3.85 14.68
N ALA A 167 -14.92 -2.95 15.66
CA ALA A 167 -13.81 -2.57 16.54
C ALA A 167 -13.78 -3.52 17.75
N ASP A 168 -13.49 -4.80 17.49
CA ASP A 168 -13.52 -5.91 18.45
C ASP A 168 -12.68 -7.06 17.87
N ASP A 169 -11.47 -7.27 18.37
CA ASP A 169 -10.48 -8.23 17.84
C ASP A 169 -10.80 -9.70 18.14
N GLU A 170 -11.85 -9.96 18.90
CA GLU A 170 -12.36 -11.28 19.27
C GLU A 170 -13.53 -11.72 18.39
N THR A 171 -13.87 -10.91 17.39
CA THR A 171 -15.00 -11.16 16.49
C THR A 171 -14.57 -11.41 15.05
N SER A 172 -15.40 -12.17 14.34
CA SER A 172 -15.30 -12.39 12.90
C SER A 172 -16.61 -12.11 12.21
N ARG A 173 -16.56 -11.80 10.92
CA ARG A 173 -17.73 -11.65 10.06
C ARG A 173 -17.60 -12.50 8.81
N ASP A 174 -18.65 -13.25 8.52
CA ASP A 174 -18.83 -13.91 7.22
C ASP A 174 -19.80 -13.10 6.36
N ILE A 175 -19.40 -12.84 5.12
CA ILE A 175 -20.17 -12.09 4.13
C ILE A 175 -20.58 -13.05 3.02
N THR A 176 -21.85 -13.42 3.06
CA THR A 176 -22.49 -14.19 2.00
C THR A 176 -22.70 -13.31 0.77
N ILE A 177 -22.16 -13.74 -0.36
CA ILE A 177 -22.40 -13.13 -1.67
C ILE A 177 -23.30 -14.09 -2.48
N PRO A 178 -24.29 -13.58 -3.23
CA PRO A 178 -25.15 -14.43 -4.07
C PRO A 178 -24.38 -15.28 -5.08
N GLU A 179 -25.04 -16.32 -5.60
CA GLU A 179 -24.40 -17.40 -6.40
C GLU A 179 -23.53 -16.90 -7.57
N HIS A 180 -23.95 -15.85 -8.26
CA HIS A 180 -23.22 -15.33 -9.41
C HIS A 180 -21.95 -14.57 -9.01
N GLY A 181 -21.79 -14.17 -7.75
CA GLY A 181 -20.68 -13.37 -7.27
C GLY A 181 -20.75 -11.91 -7.72
N ILE A 182 -19.86 -11.09 -7.18
CA ILE A 182 -19.68 -9.70 -7.61
C ILE A 182 -18.56 -9.66 -8.63
N LEU A 183 -18.83 -9.08 -9.79
CA LEU A 183 -17.93 -9.10 -10.93
C LEU A 183 -16.86 -8.00 -10.88
N PHE A 184 -15.60 -8.38 -11.11
CA PHE A 184 -14.44 -7.53 -11.31
C PHE A 184 -13.82 -7.86 -12.67
N GLU A 185 -14.09 -7.05 -13.70
CA GLU A 185 -13.72 -7.38 -15.08
C GLU A 185 -12.22 -7.27 -15.40
N GLY A 186 -11.49 -6.40 -14.71
CA GLY A 186 -10.08 -6.09 -14.97
C GLY A 186 -9.19 -6.21 -13.73
N GLY A 187 -9.44 -7.19 -12.88
CA GLY A 187 -8.74 -7.34 -11.60
C GLY A 187 -9.59 -6.91 -10.40
N ALA A 188 -9.42 -7.63 -9.30
CA ALA A 188 -9.99 -7.33 -8.00
C ALA A 188 -8.87 -6.90 -7.04
N PHE A 189 -9.02 -5.72 -6.47
CA PHE A 189 -8.07 -5.10 -5.54
C PHE A 189 -8.79 -4.67 -4.28
N LEU A 190 -8.02 -4.45 -3.22
CA LEU A 190 -8.51 -4.01 -1.94
C LEU A 190 -7.91 -2.65 -1.57
N SER A 191 -8.73 -1.77 -1.03
CA SER A 191 -8.32 -0.49 -0.45
C SER A 191 -8.84 -0.38 0.98
N TYR A 192 -7.98 -0.02 1.91
CA TYR A 192 -8.31 0.10 3.32
C TYR A 192 -7.38 1.10 4.02
N THR A 193 -7.65 1.42 5.29
CA THR A 193 -6.73 2.16 6.16
C THR A 193 -5.99 1.18 7.06
N SER A 194 -4.73 1.47 7.40
CA SER A 194 -3.91 0.60 8.25
C SER A 194 -4.65 0.18 9.54
N ALA A 195 -4.42 -1.06 9.96
CA ALA A 195 -4.95 -1.70 11.18
C ALA A 195 -6.49 -1.75 11.30
N THR A 196 -7.23 -1.67 10.19
CA THR A 196 -8.72 -1.69 10.22
C THR A 196 -9.35 -3.07 10.18
N PHE A 197 -8.57 -4.12 9.98
CA PHE A 197 -8.95 -5.52 10.20
C PHE A 197 -7.68 -6.29 10.62
N ALA A 198 -7.79 -7.51 11.11
CA ALA A 198 -6.60 -8.33 11.37
C ALA A 198 -6.18 -9.06 10.09
N PHE A 199 -7.07 -9.90 9.56
CA PHE A 199 -6.92 -10.56 8.29
C PHE A 199 -8.29 -10.89 7.68
N MET A 200 -8.34 -11.10 6.38
CA MET A 200 -9.52 -11.58 5.68
C MET A 200 -9.17 -12.71 4.73
N THR A 201 -10.10 -13.62 4.51
CA THR A 201 -10.04 -14.58 3.41
C THR A 201 -11.09 -14.21 2.38
N VAL A 202 -10.65 -13.95 1.16
CA VAL A 202 -11.52 -13.64 0.02
C VAL A 202 -11.60 -14.87 -0.86
N PHE A 203 -12.81 -15.35 -1.13
CA PHE A 203 -13.08 -16.43 -2.07
C PHE A 203 -13.48 -15.85 -3.43
N TYR A 204 -12.86 -16.31 -4.51
CA TYR A 204 -13.10 -15.79 -5.86
C TYR A 204 -13.01 -16.89 -6.94
N ALA A 205 -13.54 -16.61 -8.13
CA ALA A 205 -13.43 -17.45 -9.34
C ALA A 205 -13.39 -16.61 -10.62
#